data_AF-A0A7C1FJM6-F1
#
_entry.id   AF-A0A7C1FJM6-F1
#
_cell.length_a   1.000
_cell.length_b   1.000
_cell.length_c   1.000
_cell.angle_alpha   90.00
_cell.angle_beta   90.00
_cell.angle_gamma   90.00
#
_symmetry.space_group_name_H-M   'P 1'
#
loop_
_entity.id
_entity.type
_entity.pdbx_description
1 polymer ?
#
loop_
_entity_poly.entity_id
_entity_poly.type
_entity_poly.pdbx_seq_one_letter_code
_entity_poly.pdbx_strand_id
1 'polypeptide(L)'
;MGSVVAAYLDARASAEQQPALGAIFSGAAGGPPAAVAPLIGASLGAKVVPIDYRSEGKRRSARIGGMLEAVVQAVPGADPEQAVVKQNAHPWFPALVQAFGLTSRYTDHGLEWDNTGKNADYASFRWTGP
;
A
#
# COMPACT_ATOMS: atom_id res chain seq x y z
N MET A 1 -11.44 -16.97 -11.34
CA MET A 1 -10.00 -16.61 -11.31
C MET A 1 -9.72 -16.07 -9.92
N GLY A 2 -8.69 -16.57 -9.23
CA GLY A 2 -8.29 -16.06 -7.91
C GLY A 2 -7.56 -14.71 -8.01
N SER A 3 -7.38 -14.02 -6.89
CA SER A 3 -6.61 -12.78 -6.84
C SER A 3 -5.12 -13.04 -7.09
N VAL A 4 -4.43 -12.03 -7.62
CA VAL A 4 -2.99 -12.08 -7.89
C VAL A 4 -2.28 -11.06 -7.00
N VAL A 5 -1.13 -11.42 -6.44
CA VAL A 5 -0.34 -10.53 -5.57
C VAL A 5 1.09 -10.37 -6.08
N ALA A 6 1.65 -9.18 -5.91
CA ALA A 6 3.08 -8.89 -6.06
C ALA A 6 3.53 -8.02 -4.88
N ALA A 7 4.79 -8.14 -4.47
CA ALA A 7 5.36 -7.31 -3.41
C ALA A 7 6.57 -6.52 -3.90
N TYR A 8 6.69 -5.28 -3.43
CA TYR A 8 7.85 -4.43 -3.68
C TYR A 8 8.43 -4.02 -2.34
N LEU A 9 9.70 -4.34 -2.11
CA LEU A 9 10.45 -3.98 -0.92
C LEU A 9 11.43 -2.86 -1.28
N ASP A 10 11.53 -1.86 -0.41
CA ASP A 10 12.48 -0.77 -0.62
C ASP A 10 13.92 -1.30 -0.57
N ALA A 11 14.76 -0.89 -1.51
CA ALA A 11 16.17 -1.23 -1.57
C ALA A 11 16.97 -0.78 -0.33
N ARG A 12 16.42 0.17 0.45
CA ARG A 12 16.98 0.59 1.74
C ARG A 12 16.69 -0.39 2.89
N ALA A 13 15.84 -1.39 2.68
CA ALA A 13 15.58 -2.42 3.68
C ALA A 13 16.84 -3.27 3.92
N SER A 14 17.24 -3.38 5.19
CA SER A 14 18.40 -4.16 5.60
C SER A 14 18.22 -5.67 5.32
N ALA A 15 19.33 -6.42 5.39
CA ALA A 15 19.30 -7.88 5.27
C ALA A 15 18.40 -8.57 6.32
N GLU A 16 18.16 -7.94 7.47
CA GLU A 16 17.23 -8.44 8.50
C GLU A 16 15.78 -8.00 8.22
N GLN A 17 15.58 -6.80 7.65
CA GLN A 17 14.25 -6.28 7.36
C GLN A 17 13.59 -7.00 6.17
N GLN A 18 14.35 -7.38 5.15
CA GLN A 18 13.80 -8.08 3.98
C GLN A 18 13.10 -9.41 4.31
N PRO A 19 13.70 -10.35 5.07
CA PRO A 19 13.00 -11.58 5.46
C PRO A 19 11.82 -11.29 6.41
N ALA A 20 11.92 -10.30 7.30
CA ALA A 20 10.80 -9.90 8.16
C ALA A 20 9.61 -9.38 7.34
N LEU A 21 9.86 -8.52 6.34
CA LEU A 21 8.83 -8.03 5.42
C LEU A 21 8.24 -9.18 4.58
N GLY A 22 9.07 -10.12 4.14
CA GLY A 22 8.62 -11.34 3.45
C GLY A 22 7.69 -12.20 4.32
N ALA A 23 8.00 -12.35 5.62
CA ALA A 23 7.15 -13.07 6.55
C ALA A 23 5.82 -12.36 6.80
N ILE A 24 5.82 -11.01 6.89
CA ILE A 24 4.61 -10.21 7.04
C ILE A 24 3.72 -10.33 5.80
N PHE A 25 4.25 -10.09 4.60
CA PHE A 25 3.45 -10.08 3.38
C PHE A 25 3.00 -11.47 2.90
N SER A 26 3.71 -12.53 3.28
CA SER A 26 3.26 -13.91 3.04
C SER A 26 2.22 -14.39 4.07
N GLY A 27 2.06 -13.68 5.19
CA GLY A 27 1.22 -14.12 6.31
C GLY A 27 1.91 -15.09 7.27
N ALA A 28 3.16 -15.47 7.05
CA ALA A 28 3.91 -16.32 7.99
C ALA A 28 4.09 -15.68 9.38
N ALA A 29 4.07 -14.35 9.47
CA ALA A 29 4.08 -13.61 10.73
C ALA A 29 2.70 -13.51 11.43
N GLY A 30 1.65 -14.10 10.87
CA GLY A 30 0.29 -14.04 11.42
C GLY A 30 -0.47 -12.77 11.02
N GLY A 31 -1.44 -12.40 11.86
CA GLY A 31 -2.25 -11.20 11.69
C GLY A 31 -3.16 -11.23 10.45
N PRO A 32 -3.65 -10.07 10.01
CA PRO A 32 -4.53 -10.00 8.84
C PRO A 32 -3.95 -10.56 7.54
N PRO A 33 -2.63 -10.44 7.23
CA PRO A 33 -2.06 -11.10 6.06
C PRO A 33 -2.23 -12.64 6.07
N ALA A 34 -2.14 -13.30 7.22
CA ALA A 34 -2.38 -14.75 7.34
C ALA A 34 -3.82 -15.15 7.00
N ALA A 35 -4.80 -14.28 7.28
CA ALA A 35 -6.20 -14.51 6.91
C ALA A 35 -6.45 -14.31 5.40
N VAL A 36 -5.64 -13.46 4.74
CA VAL A 36 -5.76 -13.17 3.30
C VAL A 36 -4.99 -14.20 2.45
N ALA A 37 -3.88 -14.73 2.95
CA ALA A 37 -3.00 -15.63 2.20
C ALA A 37 -3.73 -16.82 1.52
N PRO A 38 -4.70 -17.52 2.16
CA PRO A 38 -5.43 -18.61 1.51
C PRO A 38 -6.36 -18.18 0.36
N LEU A 39 -6.68 -16.89 0.25
CA LEU A 39 -7.56 -16.33 -0.79
C LEU A 39 -6.79 -15.93 -2.06
N ILE A 40 -5.45 -15.93 -2.00
CA ILE A 40 -4.58 -15.55 -3.11
C ILE A 40 -4.45 -16.72 -4.07
N GLY A 41 -4.84 -16.50 -5.33
CA GLY A 41 -4.76 -17.51 -6.38
C GLY A 41 -3.36 -17.65 -6.99
N ALA A 42 -2.60 -16.55 -7.07
CA ALA A 42 -1.24 -16.56 -7.59
C ALA A 42 -0.36 -15.48 -6.96
N SER A 43 0.92 -15.80 -6.75
CA SER A 43 1.95 -14.85 -6.35
C SER A 43 2.92 -14.60 -7.50
N LEU A 44 3.16 -13.34 -7.82
CA LEU A 44 4.11 -12.87 -8.81
C LEU A 44 5.50 -12.61 -8.21
N GLY A 45 5.68 -12.91 -6.92
CA GLY A 45 6.93 -12.75 -6.18
C GLY A 45 7.12 -11.37 -5.57
N ALA A 46 8.33 -11.19 -5.02
CA ALA A 46 8.77 -9.93 -4.42
C ALA A 46 9.96 -9.36 -5.18
N LYS A 47 10.01 -8.03 -5.36
CA LYS A 47 11.16 -7.32 -5.93
C LYS A 47 11.73 -6.35 -4.91
N VAL A 48 13.06 -6.28 -4.82
CA VAL A 48 13.76 -5.23 -4.06
C VAL A 48 14.12 -4.11 -5.02
N VAL A 49 13.55 -2.92 -4.82
CA VAL A 49 13.63 -1.78 -5.75
C VAL A 49 13.77 -0.46 -4.99
N PRO A 50 14.39 0.58 -5.56
CA PRO A 50 14.33 1.92 -4.98
C PRO A 50 12.87 2.42 -4.94
N ILE A 51 12.38 2.79 -3.76
CA ILE A 51 11.03 3.36 -3.58
C ILE A 51 11.17 4.79 -3.05
N ASP A 52 10.72 5.75 -3.84
CA ASP A 52 10.60 7.14 -3.39
C ASP A 52 9.22 7.35 -2.77
N TYR A 53 9.15 7.33 -1.44
CA TYR A 53 7.93 7.66 -0.70
C TYR A 53 8.05 9.03 -0.02
N ARG A 54 7.02 9.88 -0.14
CA ARG A 54 6.92 11.17 0.58
C ARG A 54 5.56 11.35 1.21
N SER A 55 5.57 11.99 2.38
CA SER A 55 4.39 12.31 3.16
C SER A 55 4.42 13.77 3.59
N GLU A 56 3.58 14.59 2.96
CA GLU A 56 3.58 16.05 3.11
C GLU A 56 2.16 16.53 3.41
N GLY A 57 1.87 16.86 4.68
CA GLY A 57 0.54 17.30 5.10
C GLY A 57 -0.56 16.30 4.71
N LYS A 58 -1.46 16.73 3.81
CA LYS A 58 -2.59 15.95 3.27
C LYS A 58 -2.27 15.18 1.97
N ARG A 59 -1.03 15.25 1.48
CA ARG A 59 -0.58 14.57 0.25
C ARG A 59 0.37 13.42 0.58
N ARG A 60 0.23 12.31 -0.15
CA ARG A 60 1.21 11.21 -0.17
C ARG A 60 1.66 10.96 -1.60
N SER A 61 2.92 10.58 -1.78
CA SER A 61 3.42 10.12 -3.07
C SER A 61 4.33 8.91 -2.93
N ALA A 62 4.26 8.01 -3.89
CA ALA A 62 5.11 6.84 -4.02
C ALA A 62 5.54 6.69 -5.48
N ARG A 63 6.83 6.43 -5.72
CA ARG A 63 7.36 6.13 -7.05
C ARG A 63 8.27 4.92 -7.01
N ILE A 64 8.11 4.04 -7.99
CA ILE A 64 9.02 2.96 -8.33
C ILE A 64 9.38 3.15 -9.80
N GLY A 65 10.66 3.31 -10.11
CA GLY A 65 11.12 3.71 -11.45
C GLY A 65 10.53 2.84 -12.57
N GLY A 66 9.77 3.46 -13.48
CA GLY A 66 9.11 2.79 -14.61
C GLY A 66 7.94 1.87 -14.27
N MET A 67 7.64 1.64 -12.98
CA MET A 67 6.63 0.66 -12.53
C MET A 67 5.45 1.28 -11.81
N LEU A 68 5.66 2.28 -10.95
CA LEU A 68 4.60 2.91 -10.17
C LEU A 68 4.83 4.42 -10.07
N GLU A 69 3.78 5.18 -10.34
CA GLU A 69 3.68 6.59 -9.98
C GLU A 69 2.32 6.84 -9.32
N ALA A 70 2.32 7.09 -8.02
CA ALA A 70 1.13 7.37 -7.25
C ALA A 70 1.27 8.66 -6.46
N VAL A 71 0.33 9.58 -6.64
CA VAL A 71 0.17 10.79 -5.83
C VAL A 71 -1.28 10.86 -5.40
N VAL A 72 -1.53 10.88 -4.10
CA VAL A 72 -2.88 10.94 -3.54
C VAL A 72 -3.04 12.15 -2.64
N GLN A 73 -4.25 12.69 -2.61
CA GLN A 73 -4.63 13.86 -1.83
C GLN A 73 -5.80 13.49 -0.93
N ALA A 74 -5.71 13.83 0.36
CA ALA A 74 -6.80 13.61 1.29
C ALA A 74 -8.05 14.39 0.87
N VAL A 75 -9.21 13.75 1.01
CA VAL A 75 -10.52 14.40 0.83
C VAL A 75 -10.77 15.33 2.02
N PRO A 76 -11.07 16.62 1.80
CA PRO A 76 -11.41 17.53 2.88
C PRO A 76 -12.73 17.13 3.54
N GLY A 77 -12.80 17.28 4.85
CA GLY A 77 -14.03 17.13 5.62
C GLY A 77 -14.93 18.36 5.51
N ALA A 78 -15.96 18.42 6.37
CA ALA A 78 -16.81 19.60 6.50
C ALA A 78 -16.00 20.82 6.95
N ASP A 79 -15.03 20.62 7.85
CA ASP A 79 -13.91 21.55 8.06
C ASP A 79 -12.82 21.24 7.01
N PRO A 80 -12.52 22.15 6.07
CA PRO A 80 -11.50 21.94 5.04
C PRO A 80 -10.10 21.68 5.62
N GLU A 81 -9.83 22.11 6.85
CA GLU A 81 -8.55 21.86 7.52
C GLU A 81 -8.39 20.42 7.99
N GLN A 82 -9.49 19.68 8.11
CA GLN A 82 -9.51 18.28 8.53
C GLN A 82 -9.79 17.36 7.34
N ALA A 83 -9.18 16.18 7.34
CA ALA A 83 -9.47 15.17 6.32
C ALA A 83 -10.64 14.29 6.75
N VAL A 84 -11.34 13.69 5.80
CA VAL A 84 -12.31 12.63 6.09
C VAL A 84 -11.57 11.39 6.61
N VAL A 85 -11.92 10.95 7.82
CA VAL A 85 -11.35 9.76 8.46
C VAL A 85 -12.43 8.68 8.56
N LYS A 86 -12.17 7.51 7.98
CA LYS A 86 -13.01 6.32 8.09
C LYS A 86 -12.53 5.51 9.29
N GLN A 87 -13.37 5.36 10.32
CA GLN A 87 -13.08 4.54 11.49
C GLN A 87 -13.72 3.15 11.36
N ASN A 88 -13.01 2.11 11.83
CA ASN A 88 -13.49 0.72 11.81
C ASN A 88 -14.00 0.24 10.43
N ALA A 89 -13.36 0.72 9.36
CA ALA A 89 -13.80 0.50 7.98
C ALA A 89 -12.80 -0.33 7.14
N HIS A 90 -11.78 -0.92 7.78
CA HIS A 90 -10.71 -1.63 7.07
C HIS A 90 -10.18 -2.82 7.87
N PRO A 91 -9.92 -3.98 7.24
CA PRO A 91 -9.48 -5.19 7.96
C PRO A 91 -8.07 -5.10 8.54
N TRP A 92 -7.25 -4.14 8.11
CA TRP A 92 -5.84 -4.00 8.52
C TRP A 92 -5.56 -2.81 9.45
N PHE A 93 -6.44 -1.81 9.46
CA PHE A 93 -6.16 -0.53 10.11
C PHE A 93 -7.42 -0.05 10.84
N PRO A 94 -7.29 0.44 12.10
CA PRO A 94 -8.44 0.92 12.87
C PRO A 94 -9.04 2.20 12.29
N ALA A 95 -8.23 3.00 11.58
CA ALA A 95 -8.67 4.19 10.89
C ALA A 95 -7.89 4.41 9.58
N LEU A 96 -8.56 4.97 8.58
CA LEU A 96 -8.01 5.37 7.29
C LEU A 96 -8.36 6.83 7.00
N VAL A 97 -7.44 7.56 6.37
CA VAL A 97 -7.76 8.85 5.74
C VAL A 97 -8.23 8.59 4.31
N GLN A 98 -9.43 9.07 3.99
CA GLN A 98 -9.95 9.00 2.63
C GLN A 98 -9.18 9.95 1.72
N ALA A 99 -8.80 9.46 0.54
CA ALA A 99 -8.06 10.20 -0.46
C ALA A 99 -8.58 9.92 -1.87
N PHE A 100 -8.01 10.62 -2.84
CA PHE A 100 -8.19 10.35 -4.26
C PHE A 100 -6.86 10.48 -4.99
N GLY A 101 -6.69 9.74 -6.09
CA GLY A 101 -5.49 9.78 -6.92
C GLY A 101 -5.42 11.08 -7.75
N LEU A 102 -4.43 11.93 -7.48
CA LEU A 102 -4.02 12.98 -8.42
C LEU A 102 -3.25 12.39 -9.61
N THR A 103 -2.54 11.30 -9.36
CA THR A 103 -1.95 10.41 -10.37
C THR A 103 -1.88 9.02 -9.74
N SER A 104 -2.17 7.97 -10.51
CA SER A 104 -2.00 6.59 -10.03
C SER A 104 -1.82 5.66 -11.23
N ARG A 105 -0.57 5.47 -11.65
CA ARG A 105 -0.21 4.65 -12.80
C ARG A 105 0.67 3.51 -12.38
N TYR A 106 0.45 2.36 -12.99
CA TYR A 106 1.24 1.17 -12.76
C TYR A 106 1.48 0.43 -14.06
N THR A 107 2.71 -0.07 -14.22
CA THR A 107 3.12 -0.90 -15.36
C THR A 107 4.18 -1.90 -14.90
N ASP A 108 3.79 -3.13 -14.59
CA ASP A 108 4.71 -4.23 -14.29
C ASP A 108 3.98 -5.58 -14.37
N HIS A 109 4.72 -6.67 -14.46
CA HIS A 109 4.19 -8.04 -14.54
C HIS A 109 3.22 -8.27 -15.71
N GLY A 110 3.37 -7.51 -16.80
CA GLY A 110 2.47 -7.54 -17.96
C GLY A 110 1.09 -6.92 -17.70
N LEU A 111 0.95 -6.18 -16.59
CA LEU A 111 -0.28 -5.50 -16.20
C LEU A 111 -0.07 -3.99 -16.30
N GLU A 112 -1.08 -3.28 -16.77
CA GLU A 112 -1.07 -1.82 -16.90
C GLU A 112 -2.41 -1.26 -16.44
N TRP A 113 -2.38 -0.24 -15.58
CA TRP A 113 -3.59 0.48 -15.17
C TRP A 113 -3.32 1.95 -14.84
N ASP A 114 -4.35 2.78 -15.06
CA ASP A 114 -4.42 4.17 -14.61
C ASP A 114 -5.67 4.36 -13.72
N ASN A 115 -5.43 4.63 -12.45
CA ASN A 115 -6.43 4.88 -11.41
C ASN A 115 -6.48 6.38 -11.02
N THR A 116 -6.03 7.28 -11.89
CA THR A 116 -6.14 8.72 -11.68
C THR A 116 -7.60 9.15 -11.49
N GLY A 117 -7.86 9.99 -10.49
CA GLY A 117 -9.19 10.42 -10.08
C GLY A 117 -10.01 9.36 -9.33
N LYS A 118 -9.49 8.14 -9.13
CA LYS A 118 -10.18 7.08 -8.39
C LYS A 118 -9.92 7.16 -6.89
N ASN A 119 -10.64 6.33 -6.13
CA ASN A 119 -10.52 6.28 -4.69
C ASN A 119 -9.10 5.86 -4.27
N ALA A 120 -8.64 6.44 -3.18
CA ALA A 120 -7.45 6.02 -2.47
C ALA A 120 -7.71 6.12 -0.96
N ASP A 121 -6.92 5.40 -0.18
CA ASP A 121 -6.91 5.52 1.27
C ASP A 121 -5.45 5.44 1.74
N TYR A 122 -5.12 6.15 2.81
CA TYR A 122 -3.84 5.99 3.48
C TYR A 122 -4.01 5.99 4.99
N ALA A 123 -3.13 5.29 5.69
CA ALA A 123 -3.07 5.30 7.13
C ALA A 123 -1.63 5.23 7.61
N SER A 124 -1.39 5.82 8.77
CA SER A 124 -0.21 5.47 9.56
C SER A 124 -0.48 4.14 10.24
N PHE A 125 0.53 3.28 10.27
CA PHE A 125 0.42 2.01 10.98
C PHE A 125 1.68 1.76 11.78
N ARG A 126 1.50 1.02 12.87
CA ARG A 126 2.57 0.43 13.65
C ARG A 126 2.12 -1.00 13.93
N TRP A 127 2.75 -1.94 13.25
CA TRP A 127 2.50 -3.36 13.47
C TRP A 127 3.49 -3.90 14.49
N THR A 128 3.00 -4.80 15.32
CA THR A 128 3.79 -5.63 16.24
C THR A 128 3.44 -7.07 15.93
N GLY A 129 4.45 -7.88 15.65
CA GLY A 129 4.31 -9.33 15.52
C GLY A 129 4.50 -10.02 16.87
N PRO A 130 4.32 -11.35 16.93
CA PRO A 130 4.73 -12.14 18.09
C PRO A 130 6.20 -11.92 18.47
#